data_AF-A0A1M5WCJ0-F1
#
_entry.id   AF-A0A1M5WCJ0-F1
#
_cell.length_a   1.000
_cell.length_b   1.000
_cell.length_c   1.000
_cell.angle_alpha   90.00
_cell.angle_beta   90.00
_cell.angle_gamma   90.00
#
_symmetry.space_group_name_H-M   'P 1'
#
loop_
_entity.id
_entity.type
_entity.pdbx_description
1 polymer ?
#
loop_
_entity_poly.entity_id
_entity_poly.type
_entity_poly.pdbx_seq_one_letter_code
_entity_poly.pdbx_strand_id
1 'polypeptide(L)'
;MQRLVIQRWTDGTMQGDDPRVTEDSGRAHIVEVDNLRGRTLGEGHNQPTVEPIGWANLRNAGLVKGGGMPAHAPYRAVRMHLWNGRLGGLGNRKWNLAPGPAKVNSLMSAQAEDPVKDLINSNHRVRLRTEVNYLVSPANDTDFSSVVPNRISMVWKVKGRPGLDGAWQSRIPVPVDPLQGAAKLPYQQWTGSAPALVTDLSTKDDQTRAQVFSLVPTTDLKVAILRAYPDLYRDLSSATQANLLGWLYDANSQIADVGSFLTSVAIASHELVEHAIEPLADAGRTQLVDALFTLRVPKVEDQRQLVFRHPDLVNMVGGPLRDLAKTDDTIFKYYSPKARSSLLSEMPTDQLTEFFEELSKPLRLQILDNWAKERITSKGLPGKAANKLAFIKTQKNVNAVLLQDYEKWSKSWQNQEDVSERRPLRVRKK
;
A
#
# COMPACT_ATOMS: atom_id res chain seq x y z
N MET A 1 -16.86 -40.87 5.78
CA MET A 1 -16.63 -40.88 4.31
C MET A 1 -15.59 -39.81 3.98
N GLN A 2 -14.54 -40.20 3.27
CA GLN A 2 -13.32 -39.42 3.03
C GLN A 2 -13.58 -38.22 2.11
N ARG A 3 -13.37 -37.00 2.61
CA ARG A 3 -12.87 -35.89 1.79
C ARG A 3 -11.51 -35.49 2.34
N LEU A 4 -10.49 -36.21 1.87
CA LEU A 4 -9.08 -35.85 2.00
C LEU A 4 -8.62 -35.35 0.63
N VAL A 5 -9.27 -34.31 0.12
CA VAL A 5 -8.73 -33.55 -1.00
C VAL A 5 -8.13 -32.30 -0.38
N ILE A 6 -6.83 -32.37 -0.11
CA ILE A 6 -6.04 -31.25 0.38
C ILE A 6 -5.03 -30.95 -0.72
N GLN A 7 -5.28 -29.90 -1.49
CA GLN A 7 -4.22 -29.28 -2.29
C GLN A 7 -3.18 -28.72 -1.32
N ARG A 8 -1.94 -29.16 -1.48
CA ARG A 8 -0.77 -28.53 -0.84
C ARG A 8 0.01 -27.80 -1.91
N TRP A 9 0.34 -26.55 -1.66
CA TRP A 9 1.20 -25.81 -2.57
C TRP A 9 2.62 -26.34 -2.48
N THR A 10 3.38 -26.17 -3.57
CA THR A 10 4.71 -26.77 -3.77
C THR A 10 5.73 -26.35 -2.72
N ASP A 11 5.57 -25.18 -2.10
CA ASP A 11 6.42 -24.71 -1.00
C ASP A 11 5.95 -25.21 0.39
N GLY A 12 4.83 -25.93 0.45
CA GLY A 12 4.23 -26.49 1.66
C GLY A 12 3.66 -25.46 2.65
N THR A 13 3.64 -24.17 2.30
CA THR A 13 3.25 -23.10 3.23
C THR A 13 1.74 -22.96 3.36
N MET A 14 1.00 -23.27 2.29
CA MET A 14 -0.45 -23.20 2.24
C MET A 14 -1.07 -24.58 1.95
N GLN A 15 -2.32 -24.76 2.38
CA GLN A 15 -3.16 -25.90 2.03
C GLN A 15 -4.65 -25.53 2.01
N GLY A 16 -5.43 -26.22 1.18
CA GLY A 16 -6.87 -25.97 0.99
C GLY A 16 -7.51 -27.13 0.24
N ASP A 17 -8.83 -27.13 0.11
CA ASP A 17 -9.53 -28.10 -0.73
C ASP A 17 -9.31 -27.74 -2.21
N ASP A 18 -9.57 -28.69 -3.13
CA ASP A 18 -9.55 -28.38 -4.57
C ASP A 18 -10.59 -27.29 -4.89
N PRO A 19 -10.25 -26.31 -5.74
CA PRO A 19 -11.17 -25.25 -6.11
C PRO A 19 -12.37 -25.81 -6.90
N ARG A 20 -13.58 -25.38 -6.52
CA ARG A 20 -14.80 -25.54 -7.29
C ARG A 20 -14.92 -24.37 -8.24
N VAL A 21 -15.06 -24.67 -9.53
CA VAL A 21 -15.03 -23.65 -10.58
C VAL A 21 -16.24 -23.79 -11.50
N THR A 22 -16.78 -22.67 -11.93
CA THR A 22 -17.73 -22.60 -13.04
C THR A 22 -17.18 -21.63 -14.09
N GLU A 23 -17.52 -21.89 -15.34
CA GLU A 23 -17.19 -21.03 -16.48
C GLU A 23 -18.48 -20.54 -17.15
N ASP A 24 -18.41 -19.39 -17.80
CA ASP A 24 -19.48 -18.81 -18.64
C ASP A 24 -18.99 -18.77 -20.09
N SER A 25 -19.34 -19.79 -20.87
CA SER A 25 -18.86 -19.99 -22.24
C SER A 25 -17.33 -19.95 -22.36
N GLY A 26 -16.63 -20.60 -21.42
CA GLY A 26 -15.16 -20.64 -21.35
C GLY A 26 -14.50 -19.41 -20.71
N ARG A 27 -15.27 -18.40 -20.31
CA ARG A 27 -14.80 -17.30 -19.45
C ARG A 27 -14.85 -17.72 -17.99
N ALA A 28 -13.99 -17.17 -17.15
CA ALA A 28 -14.08 -17.34 -15.70
C ALA A 28 -15.45 -16.88 -15.18
N HIS A 29 -16.07 -17.61 -14.25
CA HIS A 29 -17.34 -17.20 -13.64
C HIS A 29 -17.28 -17.26 -12.12
N ILE A 30 -17.30 -18.45 -11.52
CA ILE A 30 -17.19 -18.62 -10.06
C ILE A 30 -15.94 -19.44 -9.77
N VAL A 31 -15.15 -18.99 -8.80
CA VAL A 31 -14.05 -19.74 -8.20
C VAL A 31 -14.25 -19.80 -6.70
N GLU A 32 -14.28 -21.00 -6.16
CA GLU A 32 -14.54 -21.22 -4.74
C GLU A 32 -13.61 -22.27 -4.15
N VAL A 33 -12.96 -21.94 -3.04
CA VAL A 33 -12.08 -22.84 -2.28
C VAL A 33 -12.51 -22.93 -0.83
N ASP A 34 -12.53 -24.14 -0.29
CA ASP A 34 -12.83 -24.42 1.12
C ASP A 34 -11.54 -24.73 1.90
N ASN A 35 -11.61 -24.57 3.23
CA ASN A 35 -10.57 -24.96 4.18
C ASN A 35 -9.16 -24.38 3.90
N LEU A 36 -9.06 -23.23 3.23
CA LEU A 36 -7.81 -22.53 2.96
C LEU A 36 -7.13 -22.11 4.27
N ARG A 37 -5.87 -22.50 4.49
CA ARG A 37 -5.12 -22.27 5.73
C ARG A 37 -3.60 -22.38 5.54
N GLY A 38 -2.83 -21.90 6.51
CA GLY A 38 -1.37 -22.00 6.52
C GLY A 38 -0.71 -20.63 6.57
N ARG A 39 0.21 -20.36 5.65
CA ARG A 39 0.81 -19.04 5.43
C ARG A 39 0.64 -18.64 3.97
N THR A 40 0.49 -17.35 3.73
CA THR A 40 0.41 -16.80 2.37
C THR A 40 1.69 -17.03 1.58
N LEU A 41 1.58 -17.31 0.28
CA LEU A 41 2.75 -17.42 -0.58
C LEU A 41 3.44 -16.05 -0.72
N GLY A 42 4.71 -16.07 -1.09
CA GLY A 42 5.51 -14.87 -1.35
C GLY A 42 4.94 -14.01 -2.48
N GLU A 43 5.40 -12.77 -2.57
CA GLU A 43 5.05 -11.91 -3.71
C GLU A 43 5.46 -12.53 -5.04
N GLY A 44 4.71 -12.23 -6.09
CA GLY A 44 5.00 -12.78 -7.42
C GLY A 44 4.59 -14.24 -7.63
N HIS A 45 4.13 -14.98 -6.62
CA HIS A 45 3.69 -16.37 -6.83
C HIS A 45 2.47 -16.49 -7.76
N ASN A 46 2.46 -17.54 -8.59
CA ASN A 46 1.40 -17.88 -9.52
C ASN A 46 0.98 -16.73 -10.46
N GLN A 47 1.92 -15.98 -11.02
CA GLN A 47 1.59 -14.94 -12.00
C GLN A 47 0.78 -15.47 -13.19
N PRO A 48 -0.07 -14.64 -13.82
CA PRO A 48 -0.85 -15.05 -14.99
C PRO A 48 0.06 -15.43 -16.18
N THR A 49 0.05 -16.69 -16.59
CA THR A 49 0.80 -17.19 -17.76
C THR A 49 -0.08 -17.52 -18.96
N VAL A 50 -1.40 -17.61 -18.77
CA VAL A 50 -2.37 -17.82 -19.85
C VAL A 50 -3.27 -16.60 -20.02
N GLU A 51 -3.88 -16.49 -21.20
CA GLU A 51 -4.74 -15.36 -21.56
C GLU A 51 -6.22 -15.73 -21.39
N PRO A 52 -7.02 -14.89 -20.70
CA PRO A 52 -8.46 -15.09 -20.67
C PRO A 52 -9.08 -14.80 -22.05
N ILE A 53 -10.32 -15.25 -22.26
CA ILE A 53 -11.08 -14.98 -23.49
C ILE A 53 -11.19 -13.45 -23.72
N GLY A 54 -11.15 -13.01 -24.97
CA GLY A 54 -11.13 -11.59 -25.36
C GLY A 54 -9.82 -10.83 -25.11
N TRP A 55 -8.82 -11.43 -24.46
CA TRP A 55 -7.57 -10.72 -24.13
C TRP A 55 -6.78 -10.23 -25.34
N ALA A 56 -6.71 -11.04 -26.40
CA ALA A 56 -6.01 -10.67 -27.63
C ALA A 56 -6.64 -9.41 -28.28
N ASN A 57 -7.96 -9.32 -28.27
CA ASN A 57 -8.67 -8.17 -28.84
C ASN A 57 -8.54 -6.92 -27.98
N LEU A 58 -8.61 -7.06 -26.66
CA LEU A 58 -8.27 -5.97 -25.74
C LEU A 58 -6.83 -5.48 -25.96
N ARG A 59 -5.87 -6.38 -26.17
CA ARG A 59 -4.47 -6.02 -26.48
C ARG A 59 -4.37 -5.29 -27.80
N ASN A 60 -4.99 -5.80 -28.87
CA ASN A 60 -4.95 -5.21 -30.20
C ASN A 60 -5.59 -3.81 -30.22
N ALA A 61 -6.65 -3.61 -29.44
CA ALA A 61 -7.27 -2.31 -29.22
C ALA A 61 -6.46 -1.41 -28.26
N GLY A 62 -5.35 -1.88 -27.70
CA GLY A 62 -4.51 -1.11 -26.79
C GLY A 62 -5.07 -0.95 -25.37
N LEU A 63 -6.13 -1.67 -25.01
CA LEU A 63 -6.89 -1.57 -23.76
C LEU A 63 -6.27 -2.33 -22.57
N VAL A 64 -5.10 -2.97 -22.76
CA VAL A 64 -4.37 -3.68 -21.70
C VAL A 64 -3.33 -2.77 -21.04
N LYS A 65 -2.89 -3.11 -19.81
CA LYS A 65 -1.76 -2.44 -19.16
C LYS A 65 -0.51 -2.54 -20.07
N GLY A 66 0.09 -1.40 -20.39
CA GLY A 66 1.20 -1.28 -21.35
C GLY A 66 0.79 -1.14 -22.83
N GLY A 67 -0.52 -1.13 -23.13
CA GLY A 67 -1.06 -0.83 -24.46
C GLY A 67 -1.15 0.67 -24.76
N GLY A 68 -1.93 1.01 -25.79
CA GLY A 68 -2.12 2.38 -26.28
C GLY A 68 -2.96 3.29 -25.36
N MET A 69 -3.61 2.76 -24.33
CA MET A 69 -4.33 3.57 -23.36
C MET A 69 -3.37 4.37 -22.46
N PRO A 70 -3.69 5.64 -22.14
CA PRO A 70 -2.95 6.44 -21.18
C PRO A 70 -2.82 5.74 -19.83
N ALA A 71 -1.75 6.05 -19.09
CA ALA A 71 -1.43 5.37 -17.83
C ALA A 71 -2.55 5.44 -16.77
N HIS A 72 -3.38 6.47 -16.85
CA HIS A 72 -4.46 6.83 -15.95
C HIS A 72 -5.87 6.60 -16.53
N ALA A 73 -5.99 5.89 -17.64
CA ALA A 73 -7.31 5.48 -18.11
C ALA A 73 -7.96 4.53 -17.07
N PRO A 74 -9.21 4.77 -16.64
CA PRO A 74 -9.93 3.93 -15.68
C PRO A 74 -9.93 2.46 -16.07
N TYR A 75 -10.03 2.18 -17.37
CA TYR A 75 -9.93 0.86 -17.93
C TYR A 75 -8.57 0.63 -18.60
N ARG A 76 -7.65 0.03 -17.83
CA ARG A 76 -6.43 -0.64 -18.31
C ARG A 76 -6.46 -2.08 -17.87
N ALA A 77 -6.81 -2.97 -18.79
CA ALA A 77 -7.02 -4.36 -18.47
C ALA A 77 -5.73 -5.02 -17.95
N VAL A 78 -5.84 -5.69 -16.82
CA VAL A 78 -4.90 -6.71 -16.35
C VAL A 78 -5.62 -8.06 -16.36
N ARG A 79 -4.85 -9.13 -16.26
CA ARG A 79 -5.41 -10.47 -16.07
C ARG A 79 -5.71 -10.62 -14.59
N MET A 80 -6.92 -10.24 -14.21
CA MET A 80 -7.35 -10.26 -12.82
C MET A 80 -7.54 -11.69 -12.37
N HIS A 81 -6.90 -12.05 -11.27
CA HIS A 81 -7.19 -13.32 -10.62
C HIS A 81 -8.56 -13.23 -9.95
N LEU A 82 -9.41 -14.24 -10.10
CA LEU A 82 -10.58 -14.38 -9.23
C LEU A 82 -10.15 -14.86 -7.83
N TRP A 83 -9.04 -15.60 -7.78
CA TRP A 83 -8.40 -16.05 -6.56
C TRP A 83 -6.90 -15.72 -6.61
N ASN A 84 -6.44 -14.82 -5.73
CA ASN A 84 -5.06 -14.32 -5.71
C ASN A 84 -4.00 -15.43 -5.76
N GLY A 85 -2.91 -15.16 -6.49
CA GLY A 85 -1.74 -16.04 -6.53
C GLY A 85 -1.12 -16.32 -5.15
N ARG A 86 -1.05 -15.33 -4.26
CA ARG A 86 -0.56 -15.48 -2.86
C ARG A 86 -1.50 -16.27 -1.96
N LEU A 87 -2.77 -16.34 -2.33
CA LEU A 87 -3.77 -17.20 -1.71
C LEU A 87 -3.82 -18.59 -2.38
N GLY A 88 -2.92 -18.85 -3.33
CA GLY A 88 -2.77 -20.13 -3.99
C GLY A 88 -3.51 -20.28 -5.32
N GLY A 89 -4.22 -19.25 -5.78
CA GLY A 89 -4.89 -19.29 -7.06
C GLY A 89 -3.91 -19.39 -8.24
N LEU A 90 -4.29 -20.18 -9.23
CA LEU A 90 -3.41 -20.55 -10.34
C LEU A 90 -3.48 -19.52 -11.47
N GLY A 91 -2.35 -18.89 -11.80
CA GLY A 91 -2.24 -17.97 -12.94
C GLY A 91 -2.11 -18.65 -14.30
N ASN A 92 -1.97 -19.97 -14.36
CA ASN A 92 -1.96 -20.73 -15.61
C ASN A 92 -3.33 -21.32 -15.99
N ARG A 93 -4.41 -20.89 -15.33
CA ARG A 93 -5.76 -21.40 -15.56
C ARG A 93 -6.71 -20.28 -15.98
N LYS A 94 -7.35 -20.44 -17.15
CA LYS A 94 -8.29 -19.45 -17.70
C LYS A 94 -9.53 -19.24 -16.81
N TRP A 95 -10.04 -20.29 -16.18
CA TRP A 95 -11.17 -20.20 -15.23
C TRP A 95 -10.87 -19.32 -14.01
N ASN A 96 -9.60 -19.01 -13.73
CA ASN A 96 -9.20 -18.14 -12.62
C ASN A 96 -8.85 -16.72 -13.07
N LEU A 97 -8.98 -16.41 -14.37
CA LEU A 97 -8.55 -15.14 -14.93
C LEU A 97 -9.70 -14.48 -15.69
N ALA A 98 -9.96 -13.23 -15.37
CA ALA A 98 -10.85 -12.37 -16.15
C ALA A 98 -10.12 -11.08 -16.54
N PRO A 99 -10.38 -10.51 -17.73
CA PRO A 99 -9.91 -9.18 -18.03
C PRO A 99 -10.65 -8.18 -17.13
N GLY A 100 -9.94 -7.19 -16.63
CA GLY A 100 -10.58 -6.05 -15.98
C GLY A 100 -9.58 -5.00 -15.51
N PRO A 101 -10.05 -3.85 -15.05
CA PRO A 101 -9.20 -2.71 -14.72
C PRO A 101 -8.14 -3.06 -13.68
N ALA A 102 -6.91 -2.58 -13.90
CA ALA A 102 -5.84 -2.64 -12.90
C ALA A 102 -6.30 -2.11 -11.53
N LYS A 103 -7.09 -1.04 -11.50
CA LYS A 103 -7.65 -0.48 -10.26
C LYS A 103 -8.58 -1.45 -9.55
N VAL A 104 -9.52 -2.06 -10.25
CA VAL A 104 -10.44 -3.04 -9.65
C VAL A 104 -9.66 -4.23 -9.08
N ASN A 105 -8.63 -4.69 -9.80
CA ASN A 105 -7.72 -5.72 -9.31
C ASN A 105 -6.97 -5.30 -8.04
N SER A 106 -6.44 -4.07 -7.99
CA SER A 106 -5.77 -3.53 -6.81
C SER A 106 -6.73 -3.37 -5.62
N LEU A 107 -7.93 -2.85 -5.85
CA LEU A 107 -8.97 -2.69 -4.81
C LEU A 107 -9.40 -4.04 -4.25
N MET A 108 -9.60 -5.04 -5.11
CA MET A 108 -9.88 -6.40 -4.65
C MET A 108 -8.75 -6.94 -3.78
N SER A 109 -7.49 -6.73 -4.20
CA SER A 109 -6.34 -7.14 -3.39
C SER A 109 -6.35 -6.50 -2.01
N ALA A 110 -6.49 -5.17 -1.95
CA ALA A 110 -6.42 -4.43 -0.69
C ALA A 110 -7.64 -4.64 0.23
N GLN A 111 -8.84 -4.62 -0.32
CA GLN A 111 -10.08 -4.58 0.48
C GLN A 111 -10.69 -5.97 0.75
N ALA A 112 -10.32 -6.98 -0.03
CA ALA A 112 -10.86 -8.32 0.10
C ALA A 112 -9.78 -9.37 0.34
N GLU A 113 -8.70 -9.37 -0.46
CA GLU A 113 -7.69 -10.43 -0.37
C GLU A 113 -6.72 -10.23 0.78
N ASP A 114 -6.32 -9.00 1.12
CA ASP A 114 -5.44 -8.71 2.26
C ASP A 114 -6.07 -9.11 3.61
N PRO A 115 -7.36 -8.78 3.90
CA PRO A 115 -8.04 -9.34 5.07
C PRO A 115 -8.03 -10.88 5.12
N VAL A 116 -8.21 -11.54 3.97
CA VAL A 116 -8.16 -13.02 3.88
C VAL A 116 -6.74 -13.55 4.10
N LYS A 117 -5.72 -12.87 3.57
CA LYS A 117 -4.30 -13.18 3.79
C LYS A 117 -3.97 -13.10 5.28
N ASP A 118 -4.43 -12.06 5.97
CA ASP A 118 -4.22 -11.87 7.42
C ASP A 118 -4.90 -12.96 8.25
N LEU A 119 -6.14 -13.34 7.87
CA LEU A 119 -6.85 -14.43 8.52
C LEU A 119 -6.09 -15.76 8.38
N ILE A 120 -5.60 -16.07 7.18
CA ILE A 120 -4.83 -17.29 6.92
C ILE A 120 -3.51 -17.29 7.69
N ASN A 121 -2.77 -16.17 7.65
CA ASN A 121 -1.52 -16.01 8.39
C ASN A 121 -1.71 -16.10 9.91
N SER A 122 -2.91 -15.75 10.40
CA SER A 122 -3.36 -15.95 11.78
C SER A 122 -3.88 -17.36 12.07
N ASN A 123 -3.58 -18.33 11.18
CA ASN A 123 -3.93 -19.74 11.29
C ASN A 123 -5.44 -20.04 11.31
N HIS A 124 -6.26 -19.16 10.72
CA HIS A 124 -7.67 -19.44 10.50
C HIS A 124 -7.90 -20.31 9.26
N ARG A 125 -9.06 -20.99 9.22
CA ARG A 125 -9.52 -21.76 8.06
C ARG A 125 -10.60 -20.97 7.35
N VAL A 126 -10.35 -20.62 6.10
CA VAL A 126 -11.20 -19.72 5.33
C VAL A 126 -11.85 -20.48 4.17
N ARG A 127 -13.14 -20.27 3.97
CA ARG A 127 -13.84 -20.52 2.69
C ARG A 127 -13.84 -19.21 1.92
N LEU A 128 -13.44 -19.25 0.66
CA LEU A 128 -13.39 -18.09 -0.21
C LEU A 128 -14.18 -18.37 -1.49
N ARG A 129 -15.05 -17.45 -1.90
CA ARG A 129 -15.79 -17.50 -3.17
C ARG A 129 -15.67 -16.15 -3.88
N THR A 130 -15.19 -16.18 -5.12
CA THR A 130 -15.19 -15.02 -6.01
C THR A 130 -16.07 -15.32 -7.22
N GLU A 131 -16.85 -14.33 -7.63
CA GLU A 131 -17.79 -14.41 -8.75
C GLU A 131 -17.70 -13.17 -9.61
N VAL A 132 -17.58 -13.37 -10.93
CA VAL A 132 -17.69 -12.31 -11.94
C VAL A 132 -18.96 -12.49 -12.75
N ASN A 133 -19.64 -11.40 -13.07
CA ASN A 133 -20.85 -11.42 -13.89
C ASN A 133 -20.58 -10.71 -15.22
N TYR A 134 -21.22 -11.18 -16.29
CA TYR A 134 -21.15 -10.59 -17.62
C TYR A 134 -22.51 -10.01 -18.01
N LEU A 135 -22.50 -8.90 -18.76
CA LEU A 135 -23.74 -8.32 -19.31
C LEU A 135 -24.30 -9.17 -20.45
N VAL A 136 -23.40 -9.75 -21.26
CA VAL A 136 -23.72 -10.49 -22.47
C VAL A 136 -23.11 -11.89 -22.37
N SER A 137 -23.91 -12.91 -22.65
CA SER A 137 -23.50 -14.32 -22.78
C SER A 137 -24.24 -14.93 -23.98
N PRO A 138 -23.57 -15.75 -24.82
CA PRO A 138 -22.19 -16.23 -24.72
C PRO A 138 -21.13 -15.15 -25.03
N ALA A 139 -19.86 -15.47 -24.81
CA ALA A 139 -18.74 -14.61 -25.15
C ALA A 139 -18.66 -14.36 -26.68
N ASN A 140 -18.47 -13.12 -27.07
CA ASN A 140 -18.11 -12.72 -28.43
C ASN A 140 -16.81 -11.91 -28.39
N ASP A 141 -15.73 -12.46 -28.93
CA ASP A 141 -14.42 -11.83 -28.87
C ASP A 141 -14.39 -10.42 -29.53
N THR A 142 -15.32 -10.09 -30.44
CA THR A 142 -15.40 -8.77 -31.07
C THR A 142 -16.20 -7.73 -30.27
N ASP A 143 -16.86 -8.13 -29.18
CA ASP A 143 -17.69 -7.26 -28.34
C ASP A 143 -17.14 -7.23 -26.92
N PHE A 144 -16.55 -6.10 -26.52
CA PHE A 144 -15.97 -5.95 -25.19
C PHE A 144 -16.97 -6.16 -24.05
N SER A 145 -18.24 -5.81 -24.25
CA SER A 145 -19.29 -5.99 -23.23
C SER A 145 -19.59 -7.47 -22.95
N SER A 146 -19.19 -8.36 -23.87
CA SER A 146 -19.32 -9.80 -23.77
C SER A 146 -18.03 -10.52 -23.35
N VAL A 147 -16.87 -9.85 -23.25
CA VAL A 147 -15.63 -10.49 -22.75
C VAL A 147 -15.16 -9.92 -21.42
N VAL A 148 -15.56 -8.70 -21.11
CA VAL A 148 -15.26 -8.02 -19.85
C VAL A 148 -16.44 -8.23 -18.88
N PRO A 149 -16.21 -8.76 -17.68
CA PRO A 149 -17.27 -8.81 -16.68
C PRO A 149 -17.66 -7.39 -16.28
N ASN A 150 -18.93 -7.13 -16.00
CA ASN A 150 -19.42 -5.82 -15.54
C ASN A 150 -19.41 -5.68 -14.02
N ARG A 151 -19.14 -6.77 -13.31
CA ARG A 151 -19.13 -6.83 -11.85
C ARG A 151 -18.27 -7.97 -11.37
N ILE A 152 -17.59 -7.75 -10.26
CA ILE A 152 -16.88 -8.76 -9.49
C ILE A 152 -17.31 -8.69 -8.03
N SER A 153 -17.41 -9.85 -7.37
CA SER A 153 -17.71 -9.94 -5.95
C SER A 153 -16.90 -11.06 -5.31
N MET A 154 -16.53 -10.86 -4.06
CA MET A 154 -15.75 -11.80 -3.26
C MET A 154 -16.39 -11.91 -1.88
N VAL A 155 -16.57 -13.14 -1.41
CA VAL A 155 -17.12 -13.44 -0.08
C VAL A 155 -16.19 -14.42 0.60
N TRP A 156 -15.86 -14.17 1.87
CA TRP A 156 -15.11 -15.10 2.69
C TRP A 156 -15.85 -15.44 3.98
N LYS A 157 -15.66 -16.68 4.43
CA LYS A 157 -16.21 -17.18 5.69
C LYS A 157 -15.14 -17.89 6.50
N VAL A 158 -15.10 -17.63 7.80
CA VAL A 158 -14.13 -18.25 8.71
C VAL A 158 -14.78 -19.43 9.46
N LYS A 159 -14.24 -20.62 9.26
CA LYS A 159 -14.82 -21.85 9.81
C LYS A 159 -14.81 -21.82 11.34
N GLY A 160 -16.00 -21.91 11.93
CA GLY A 160 -16.18 -21.96 13.38
C GLY A 160 -15.96 -20.62 14.09
N ARG A 161 -15.87 -19.49 13.37
CA ARG A 161 -15.75 -18.15 13.94
C ARG A 161 -16.69 -17.15 13.25
N PRO A 162 -17.99 -17.18 13.57
CA PRO A 162 -18.91 -16.14 13.11
C PRO A 162 -18.43 -14.76 13.61
N GLY A 163 -18.47 -13.75 12.74
CA GLY A 163 -18.01 -12.39 13.03
C GLY A 163 -16.68 -11.98 12.37
N LEU A 164 -15.95 -12.92 11.76
CA LEU A 164 -14.77 -12.65 10.93
C LEU A 164 -15.03 -12.85 9.42
N ASP A 165 -16.29 -13.11 9.08
CA ASP A 165 -16.77 -13.22 7.71
C ASP A 165 -16.79 -11.84 7.05
N GLY A 166 -16.74 -11.79 5.72
CA GLY A 166 -16.86 -10.53 5.00
C GLY A 166 -17.17 -10.71 3.54
N ALA A 167 -17.46 -9.58 2.90
CA ALA A 167 -17.82 -9.50 1.50
C ALA A 167 -17.32 -8.19 0.90
N TRP A 168 -16.97 -8.25 -0.37
CA TRP A 168 -16.55 -7.12 -1.18
C TRP A 168 -17.16 -7.25 -2.57
N GLN A 169 -17.42 -6.12 -3.22
CA GLN A 169 -17.91 -6.10 -4.59
C GLN A 169 -17.47 -4.81 -5.28
N SER A 170 -17.30 -4.89 -6.60
CA SER A 170 -17.04 -3.72 -7.43
C SER A 170 -17.72 -3.82 -8.78
N ARG A 171 -18.12 -2.67 -9.32
CA ARG A 171 -18.53 -2.55 -10.71
C ARG A 171 -17.28 -2.48 -11.59
N ILE A 172 -17.35 -3.09 -12.75
CA ILE A 172 -16.31 -3.00 -13.76
C ILE A 172 -16.90 -2.23 -14.95
N PRO A 173 -16.36 -1.05 -15.29
CA PRO A 173 -16.83 -0.32 -16.46
C PRO A 173 -16.51 -1.11 -17.73
N VAL A 174 -17.42 -1.06 -18.70
CA VAL A 174 -17.15 -1.58 -20.05
C VAL A 174 -16.09 -0.68 -20.69
N PRO A 175 -15.03 -1.24 -21.31
CA PRO A 175 -14.06 -0.41 -22.00
C PRO A 175 -14.69 0.31 -23.19
N VAL A 176 -14.25 1.54 -23.39
CA VAL A 176 -14.49 2.32 -24.61
C VAL A 176 -13.20 2.35 -25.42
N ASP A 177 -13.33 2.31 -26.74
CA ASP A 177 -12.19 2.38 -27.66
C ASP A 177 -11.30 3.61 -27.41
N PRO A 178 -9.99 3.51 -27.68
CA PRO A 178 -9.12 4.67 -27.62
C PRO A 178 -9.58 5.76 -28.62
N LEU A 179 -9.48 7.02 -28.24
CA LEU A 179 -9.64 8.17 -29.12
C LEU A 179 -8.51 8.17 -30.15
N GLN A 180 -8.86 7.95 -31.42
CA GLN A 180 -7.91 7.87 -32.53
C GLN A 180 -8.22 8.89 -33.64
N GLY A 181 -7.21 9.16 -34.48
CA GLY A 181 -7.35 9.95 -35.70
C GLY A 181 -7.97 11.33 -35.50
N ALA A 182 -9.05 11.62 -36.22
CA ALA A 182 -9.75 12.90 -36.14
C ALA A 182 -10.43 13.15 -34.78
N ALA A 183 -10.79 12.10 -34.03
CA ALA A 183 -11.51 12.24 -32.77
C ALA A 183 -10.65 12.81 -31.63
N LYS A 184 -9.31 12.69 -31.69
CA LYS A 184 -8.41 13.27 -30.69
C LYS A 184 -8.05 14.73 -30.97
N LEU A 185 -8.11 15.16 -32.24
CA LEU A 185 -7.61 16.49 -32.67
C LEU A 185 -8.29 17.65 -31.92
N PRO A 186 -9.62 17.66 -31.70
CA PRO A 186 -10.28 18.75 -30.97
C PRO A 186 -9.74 18.96 -29.56
N TYR A 187 -9.35 17.88 -28.88
CA TYR A 187 -8.86 17.95 -27.50
C TYR A 187 -7.36 18.27 -27.42
N GLN A 188 -6.56 17.77 -28.37
CA GLN A 188 -5.12 18.07 -28.43
C GLN A 188 -4.84 19.54 -28.77
N GLN A 189 -5.71 20.14 -29.58
CA GLN A 189 -5.61 21.52 -30.03
C GLN A 189 -6.68 22.39 -29.38
N TRP A 190 -7.14 22.04 -28.18
CA TRP A 190 -8.21 22.76 -27.52
C TRP A 190 -7.81 24.22 -27.26
N THR A 191 -8.47 25.15 -27.96
CA THR A 191 -8.29 26.60 -27.82
C THR A 191 -9.42 27.27 -27.04
N GLY A 192 -10.48 26.52 -26.72
CA GLY A 192 -11.61 27.02 -25.92
C GLY A 192 -11.27 27.20 -24.44
N SER A 193 -12.23 27.74 -23.67
CA SER A 193 -12.07 27.91 -22.23
C SER A 193 -12.20 26.58 -21.46
N ALA A 194 -11.66 26.53 -20.24
CA ALA A 194 -11.81 25.36 -19.37
C ALA A 194 -13.28 25.00 -19.05
N PRO A 195 -14.19 25.97 -18.77
CA PRO A 195 -15.61 25.67 -18.60
C PRO A 195 -16.26 25.05 -19.85
N ALA A 196 -15.88 25.50 -21.05
CA ALA A 196 -16.40 24.94 -22.30
C ALA A 196 -15.96 23.47 -22.48
N LEU A 197 -14.71 23.15 -22.15
CA LEU A 197 -14.21 21.77 -22.16
C LEU A 197 -14.98 20.89 -21.17
N VAL A 198 -15.17 21.37 -19.94
CA VAL A 198 -15.91 20.62 -18.91
C VAL A 198 -17.35 20.36 -19.37
N THR A 199 -17.98 21.33 -20.04
CA THR A 199 -19.33 21.20 -20.58
C THR A 199 -19.39 20.13 -21.67
N ASP A 200 -18.45 20.11 -22.61
CA ASP A 200 -18.36 19.08 -23.65
C ASP A 200 -18.21 17.67 -23.05
N LEU A 201 -17.40 17.55 -21.99
CA LEU A 201 -17.15 16.29 -21.28
C LEU A 201 -18.31 15.78 -20.41
N SER A 202 -19.34 16.60 -20.16
CA SER A 202 -20.42 16.28 -19.22
C SER A 202 -21.24 15.05 -19.63
N THR A 203 -21.36 14.82 -20.94
CA THR A 203 -22.11 13.70 -21.52
C THR A 203 -21.24 12.47 -21.81
N LYS A 204 -19.92 12.56 -21.60
CA LYS A 204 -18.97 11.48 -21.89
C LYS A 204 -18.84 10.53 -20.70
N ASP A 205 -18.45 9.30 -20.94
CA ASP A 205 -18.09 8.34 -19.90
C ASP A 205 -16.68 8.65 -19.30
N ASP A 206 -16.38 8.04 -18.15
CA ASP A 206 -15.12 8.29 -17.42
C ASP A 206 -13.87 7.85 -18.21
N GLN A 207 -13.99 6.80 -19.04
CA GLN A 207 -12.89 6.36 -19.88
C GLN A 207 -12.56 7.45 -20.91
N THR A 208 -13.57 7.98 -21.60
CA THR A 208 -13.42 9.09 -22.54
C THR A 208 -12.85 10.33 -21.85
N ARG A 209 -13.34 10.69 -20.65
CA ARG A 209 -12.82 11.83 -19.88
C ARG A 209 -11.34 11.68 -19.52
N ALA A 210 -10.92 10.49 -19.07
CA ALA A 210 -9.53 10.21 -18.76
C ALA A 210 -8.61 10.23 -20.01
N GLN A 211 -9.13 9.78 -21.15
CA GLN A 211 -8.43 9.91 -22.41
C GLN A 211 -8.21 11.38 -22.77
N VAL A 212 -9.26 12.20 -22.69
CA VAL A 212 -9.18 13.65 -22.94
C VAL A 212 -8.22 14.34 -21.96
N PHE A 213 -8.21 13.97 -20.68
CA PHE A 213 -7.22 14.47 -19.71
C PHE A 213 -5.77 14.29 -20.17
N SER A 214 -5.46 13.20 -20.87
CA SER A 214 -4.12 12.94 -21.42
C SER A 214 -3.78 13.82 -22.61
N LEU A 215 -4.80 14.24 -23.36
CA LEU A 215 -4.66 14.90 -24.64
C LEU A 215 -4.58 16.42 -24.50
N VAL A 216 -5.27 16.98 -23.51
CA VAL A 216 -5.36 18.43 -23.36
C VAL A 216 -3.98 19.07 -23.11
N PRO A 217 -3.70 20.21 -23.77
CA PRO A 217 -2.34 20.74 -23.88
C PRO A 217 -1.82 21.39 -22.61
N THR A 218 -2.69 21.91 -21.73
CA THR A 218 -2.28 22.69 -20.55
C THR A 218 -2.68 22.02 -19.25
N THR A 219 -1.90 22.27 -18.20
CA THR A 219 -2.20 21.76 -16.85
C THR A 219 -3.47 22.39 -16.28
N ASP A 220 -3.81 23.63 -16.63
CA ASP A 220 -5.07 24.27 -16.21
C ASP A 220 -6.30 23.50 -16.71
N LEU A 221 -6.29 23.04 -17.96
CA LEU A 221 -7.37 22.22 -18.50
C LEU A 221 -7.45 20.87 -17.76
N LYS A 222 -6.29 20.27 -17.43
CA LYS A 222 -6.22 19.04 -16.63
C LYS A 222 -6.83 19.23 -15.23
N VAL A 223 -6.48 20.32 -14.54
CA VAL A 223 -7.04 20.67 -13.23
C VAL A 223 -8.56 20.88 -13.33
N ALA A 224 -9.03 21.57 -14.37
CA ALA A 224 -10.47 21.80 -14.58
C ALA A 224 -11.24 20.49 -14.79
N ILE A 225 -10.71 19.55 -15.59
CA ILE A 225 -11.29 18.21 -15.76
C ILE A 225 -11.39 17.50 -14.41
N LEU A 226 -10.30 17.45 -13.64
CA LEU A 226 -10.28 16.72 -12.37
C LEU A 226 -11.20 17.35 -11.32
N ARG A 227 -11.32 18.67 -11.28
CA ARG A 227 -12.28 19.37 -10.42
C ARG A 227 -13.73 19.03 -10.77
N ALA A 228 -14.04 18.91 -12.06
CA ALA A 228 -15.37 18.55 -12.53
C ALA A 228 -15.68 17.05 -12.35
N TYR A 229 -14.65 16.20 -12.44
CA TYR A 229 -14.76 14.75 -12.35
C TYR A 229 -13.74 14.18 -11.34
N PRO A 230 -13.98 14.36 -10.03
CA PRO A 230 -13.04 14.02 -8.95
C PRO A 230 -12.51 12.59 -8.95
N ASP A 231 -13.35 11.63 -9.33
CA ASP A 231 -12.99 10.20 -9.29
C ASP A 231 -11.82 9.86 -10.22
N LEU A 232 -11.65 10.63 -11.30
CA LEU A 232 -10.51 10.47 -12.21
C LEU A 232 -9.17 10.73 -11.53
N TYR A 233 -9.12 11.55 -10.47
CA TYR A 233 -7.87 11.84 -9.76
C TYR A 233 -7.31 10.59 -9.07
N ARG A 234 -8.17 9.76 -8.48
CA ARG A 234 -7.80 8.50 -7.83
C ARG A 234 -7.30 7.45 -8.85
N ASP A 235 -7.63 7.65 -10.12
CA ASP A 235 -7.22 6.76 -11.24
C ASP A 235 -5.89 7.18 -11.87
N LEU A 236 -5.38 8.35 -11.51
CA LEU A 236 -4.09 8.81 -12.00
C LEU A 236 -2.94 7.97 -11.45
N SER A 237 -1.89 7.81 -12.25
CA SER A 237 -0.65 7.21 -11.74
C SER A 237 -0.01 8.11 -10.70
N SER A 238 0.72 7.54 -9.73
CA SER A 238 1.44 8.32 -8.69
C SER A 238 2.34 9.39 -9.32
N ALA A 239 3.05 9.08 -10.41
CA ALA A 239 3.86 10.06 -11.13
C ALA A 239 3.03 11.23 -11.69
N THR A 240 1.84 10.96 -12.23
CA THR A 240 0.93 12.01 -12.73
C THR A 240 0.35 12.84 -11.58
N GLN A 241 -0.04 12.21 -10.47
CA GLN A 241 -0.49 12.91 -9.27
C GLN A 241 0.59 13.83 -8.72
N ALA A 242 1.83 13.32 -8.58
CA ALA A 242 2.97 14.08 -8.11
C ALA A 242 3.31 15.27 -9.01
N ASN A 243 3.31 15.07 -10.34
CA ASN A 243 3.54 16.15 -11.30
C ASN A 243 2.46 17.24 -11.21
N LEU A 244 1.19 16.86 -11.05
CA LEU A 244 0.08 17.79 -10.93
C LEU A 244 0.15 18.60 -9.63
N LEU A 245 0.32 17.92 -8.49
CA LEU A 245 0.42 18.56 -7.18
C LEU A 245 1.68 19.44 -7.09
N GLY A 246 2.78 18.96 -7.65
CA GLY A 246 4.02 19.73 -7.80
C GLY A 246 3.81 20.99 -8.62
N TRP A 247 3.17 20.90 -9.78
CA TRP A 247 2.87 22.07 -10.61
C TRP A 247 1.94 23.07 -9.89
N LEU A 248 0.91 22.59 -9.20
CA LEU A 248 0.01 23.45 -8.42
C LEU A 248 0.77 24.23 -7.34
N TYR A 249 1.73 23.58 -6.69
CA TYR A 249 2.61 24.25 -5.73
C TYR A 249 3.56 25.22 -6.43
N ASP A 250 4.27 24.78 -7.47
CA ASP A 250 5.32 25.55 -8.16
C ASP A 250 4.76 26.81 -8.85
N ALA A 251 3.50 26.78 -9.32
CA ALA A 251 2.86 27.90 -10.02
C ALA A 251 2.73 29.16 -9.14
N ASN A 252 2.41 29.00 -7.86
CA ASN A 252 2.15 30.12 -6.94
C ASN A 252 2.99 30.08 -5.66
N SER A 253 3.81 29.04 -5.45
CA SER A 253 4.49 28.71 -4.20
C SER A 253 3.54 28.64 -2.99
N GLN A 254 2.30 28.21 -3.20
CA GLN A 254 1.26 28.19 -2.18
C GLN A 254 0.76 26.77 -1.92
N ILE A 255 1.05 26.26 -0.72
CA ILE A 255 0.52 24.96 -0.27
C ILE A 255 -1.01 24.95 -0.18
N ALA A 256 -1.62 26.12 0.04
CA ALA A 256 -3.08 26.28 0.08
C ALA A 256 -3.74 25.89 -1.25
N ASP A 257 -3.09 26.09 -2.40
CA ASP A 257 -3.63 25.72 -3.71
C ASP A 257 -3.70 24.20 -3.88
N VAL A 258 -2.64 23.51 -3.45
CA VAL A 258 -2.60 22.03 -3.41
C VAL A 258 -3.68 21.51 -2.46
N GLY A 259 -3.77 22.08 -1.26
CA GLY A 259 -4.79 21.73 -0.28
C GLY A 259 -6.22 21.96 -0.78
N SER A 260 -6.48 23.09 -1.43
CA SER A 260 -7.77 23.43 -2.03
C SER A 260 -8.13 22.49 -3.19
N PHE A 261 -7.16 22.18 -4.04
CA PHE A 261 -7.34 21.19 -5.09
C PHE A 261 -7.71 19.81 -4.54
N LEU A 262 -6.98 19.29 -3.56
CA LEU A 262 -7.29 18.00 -2.94
C LEU A 262 -8.68 17.98 -2.27
N THR A 263 -9.13 19.11 -1.71
CA THR A 263 -10.52 19.27 -1.24
C THR A 263 -11.50 19.19 -2.41
N SER A 264 -11.23 19.88 -3.52
CA SER A 264 -12.11 19.90 -4.69
C SER A 264 -12.25 18.53 -5.37
N VAL A 265 -11.21 17.69 -5.30
CA VAL A 265 -11.27 16.29 -5.77
C VAL A 265 -11.69 15.31 -4.67
N ALA A 266 -12.23 15.84 -3.56
CA ALA A 266 -12.82 15.08 -2.45
C ALA A 266 -11.88 14.04 -1.83
N ILE A 267 -10.57 14.33 -1.73
CA ILE A 267 -9.60 13.46 -1.07
C ILE A 267 -9.71 13.65 0.45
N ALA A 268 -10.19 12.61 1.12
CA ALA A 268 -10.32 12.59 2.57
C ALA A 268 -8.97 12.37 3.26
N SER A 269 -8.87 12.69 4.56
CA SER A 269 -7.61 12.55 5.31
C SER A 269 -7.04 11.13 5.31
N HIS A 270 -7.90 10.10 5.26
CA HIS A 270 -7.46 8.71 5.21
C HIS A 270 -6.93 8.28 3.83
N GLU A 271 -7.32 8.96 2.76
CA GLU A 271 -6.84 8.70 1.39
C GLU A 271 -5.62 9.57 1.05
N LEU A 272 -5.26 10.51 1.93
CA LEU A 272 -4.19 11.49 1.71
C LEU A 272 -2.85 10.81 1.47
N VAL A 273 -2.58 9.70 2.18
CA VAL A 273 -1.32 8.97 2.06
C VAL A 273 -1.17 8.43 0.64
N GLU A 274 -2.14 7.64 0.20
CA GLU A 274 -2.13 6.91 -1.08
C GLU A 274 -2.19 7.83 -2.30
N HIS A 275 -2.93 8.94 -2.20
CA HIS A 275 -3.22 9.80 -3.36
C HIS A 275 -2.45 11.12 -3.38
N ALA A 276 -1.69 11.44 -2.35
CA ALA A 276 -0.88 12.67 -2.34
C ALA A 276 0.51 12.48 -1.72
N ILE A 277 0.61 11.96 -0.50
CA ILE A 277 1.89 11.90 0.22
C ILE A 277 2.87 10.94 -0.43
N GLU A 278 2.47 9.67 -0.64
CA GLU A 278 3.31 8.66 -1.27
C GLU A 278 3.72 9.05 -2.70
N PRO A 279 2.79 9.49 -3.59
CA PRO A 279 3.17 10.04 -4.90
C PRO A 279 4.23 11.14 -4.86
N LEU A 280 4.08 12.11 -3.96
CA LEU A 280 5.02 13.22 -3.83
C LEU A 280 6.37 12.77 -3.25
N ALA A 281 6.35 11.84 -2.28
CA ALA A 281 7.55 11.27 -1.68
C ALA A 281 8.36 10.48 -2.72
N ASP A 282 7.70 9.63 -3.52
CA ASP A 282 8.32 8.86 -4.60
C ASP A 282 8.93 9.75 -5.68
N ALA A 283 8.32 10.91 -5.93
CA ALA A 283 8.85 11.94 -6.83
C ALA A 283 9.98 12.80 -6.20
N GLY A 284 10.38 12.52 -4.96
CA GLY A 284 11.43 13.26 -4.24
C GLY A 284 11.01 14.66 -3.77
N ARG A 285 9.72 14.98 -3.75
CA ARG A 285 9.19 16.31 -3.35
C ARG A 285 8.96 16.39 -1.83
N THR A 286 9.98 16.09 -1.04
CA THR A 286 9.90 15.98 0.43
C THR A 286 9.42 17.25 1.13
N GLN A 287 9.85 18.44 0.67
CA GLN A 287 9.39 19.71 1.24
C GLN A 287 7.87 19.91 1.05
N LEU A 288 7.34 19.49 -0.11
CA LEU A 288 5.92 19.58 -0.40
C LEU A 288 5.12 18.56 0.42
N VAL A 289 5.67 17.36 0.64
CA VAL A 289 5.10 16.36 1.55
C VAL A 289 4.94 16.94 2.95
N ASP A 290 6.01 17.52 3.52
CA ASP A 290 6.00 18.08 4.87
C ASP A 290 5.00 19.23 5.01
N ALA A 291 4.98 20.14 4.02
CA ALA A 291 4.04 21.26 3.99
C ALA A 291 2.59 20.78 3.88
N LEU A 292 2.31 19.79 3.01
CA LEU A 292 0.97 19.25 2.82
C LEU A 292 0.49 18.49 4.05
N PHE A 293 1.36 17.67 4.65
CA PHE A 293 1.06 16.92 5.86
C PHE A 293 0.71 17.86 7.01
N THR A 294 1.50 18.91 7.22
CA THR A 294 1.26 19.95 8.24
C THR A 294 -0.08 20.66 8.00
N LEU A 295 -0.38 20.99 6.73
CA LEU A 295 -1.64 21.66 6.38
C LEU A 295 -2.87 20.78 6.60
N ARG A 296 -2.82 19.52 6.19
CA ARG A 296 -3.99 18.62 6.11
C ARG A 296 -4.19 17.75 7.35
N VAL A 297 -3.14 17.58 8.16
CA VAL A 297 -3.15 16.76 9.37
C VAL A 297 -2.58 17.56 10.55
N PRO A 298 -3.18 18.70 10.92
CA PRO A 298 -2.60 19.60 11.92
C PRO A 298 -2.69 19.05 13.36
N LYS A 299 -3.58 18.10 13.62
CA LYS A 299 -3.79 17.55 14.97
C LYS A 299 -2.90 16.34 15.21
N VAL A 300 -2.20 16.33 16.34
CA VAL A 300 -1.32 15.24 16.77
C VAL A 300 -2.03 13.88 16.76
N GLU A 301 -3.28 13.79 17.23
CA GLU A 301 -4.01 12.53 17.24
C GLU A 301 -4.28 11.99 15.82
N ASP A 302 -4.61 12.86 14.87
CA ASP A 302 -4.81 12.46 13.47
C ASP A 302 -3.48 11.98 12.85
N GLN A 303 -2.36 12.62 13.20
CA GLN A 303 -1.02 12.18 12.78
C GLN A 303 -0.70 10.78 13.32
N ARG A 304 -0.99 10.52 14.61
CA ARG A 304 -0.81 9.20 15.24
C ARG A 304 -1.62 8.12 14.54
N GLN A 305 -2.90 8.39 14.29
CA GLN A 305 -3.80 7.44 13.63
C GLN A 305 -3.33 7.12 12.21
N LEU A 306 -2.82 8.12 11.49
CA LEU A 306 -2.25 7.90 10.15
C LEU A 306 -0.96 7.07 10.19
N VAL A 307 -0.04 7.33 11.12
CA VAL A 307 1.17 6.51 11.29
C VAL A 307 0.83 5.08 11.70
N PHE A 308 -0.16 4.88 12.58
CA PHE A 308 -0.63 3.55 12.96
C PHE A 308 -1.16 2.76 11.77
N ARG A 309 -1.90 3.42 10.88
CA ARG A 309 -2.46 2.81 9.67
C ARG A 309 -1.41 2.60 8.57
N HIS A 310 -0.46 3.53 8.44
CA HIS A 310 0.60 3.53 7.44
C HIS A 310 1.96 3.68 8.13
N PRO A 311 2.54 2.60 8.70
CA PRO A 311 3.80 2.66 9.43
C PRO A 311 4.96 3.27 8.63
N ASP A 312 4.99 3.05 7.31
CA ASP A 312 6.03 3.59 6.42
C ASP A 312 5.94 5.11 6.20
N LEU A 313 4.86 5.75 6.65
CA LEU A 313 4.67 7.20 6.58
C LEU A 313 5.81 7.97 7.27
N VAL A 314 6.41 7.39 8.33
CA VAL A 314 7.56 7.99 9.05
C VAL A 314 8.82 8.10 8.19
N ASN A 315 8.88 7.35 7.08
CA ASN A 315 9.98 7.42 6.10
C ASN A 315 9.68 8.44 4.98
N MET A 316 8.40 8.78 4.78
CA MET A 316 7.95 9.70 3.73
C MET A 316 7.86 11.14 4.23
N VAL A 317 7.34 11.33 5.45
CA VAL A 317 7.20 12.65 6.08
C VAL A 317 8.41 12.92 6.97
N GLY A 318 9.11 14.01 6.67
CA GLY A 318 10.35 14.44 7.30
C GLY A 318 10.12 15.17 8.61
N GLY A 319 10.28 16.49 8.58
CA GLY A 319 10.30 17.34 9.78
C GLY A 319 9.14 17.10 10.74
N PRO A 320 7.87 17.17 10.28
CA PRO A 320 6.71 17.07 11.15
C PRO A 320 6.65 15.79 12.00
N LEU A 321 6.83 14.61 11.38
CA LEU A 321 6.79 13.34 12.13
C LEU A 321 8.06 13.09 12.94
N ARG A 322 9.21 13.62 12.51
CA ARG A 322 10.45 13.55 13.29
C ARG A 322 10.33 14.37 14.57
N ASP A 323 9.75 15.56 14.49
CA ASP A 323 9.55 16.43 15.65
C ASP A 323 8.52 15.82 16.61
N LEU A 324 7.41 15.28 16.09
CA LEU A 324 6.46 14.53 16.91
C LEU A 324 7.11 13.31 17.60
N ALA A 325 7.92 12.54 16.88
CA ALA A 325 8.61 11.39 17.44
C ALA A 325 9.62 11.74 18.54
N LYS A 326 10.06 13.00 18.63
CA LYS A 326 10.94 13.47 19.72
C LYS A 326 10.19 13.74 21.03
N THR A 327 8.85 13.79 20.98
CA THR A 327 7.98 14.04 22.13
C THR A 327 6.92 12.95 22.31
N ASP A 328 6.99 11.85 21.54
CA ASP A 328 5.94 10.84 21.49
C ASP A 328 6.50 9.45 21.17
N ASP A 329 6.54 8.58 22.17
CA ASP A 329 7.08 7.23 22.02
C ASP A 329 6.23 6.33 21.13
N THR A 330 4.93 6.63 21.03
CA THR A 330 3.99 5.88 20.19
C THR A 330 4.30 6.05 18.71
N ILE A 331 4.92 7.17 18.33
CA ILE A 331 5.43 7.44 16.98
C ILE A 331 6.90 7.04 16.86
N PHE A 332 7.72 7.33 17.87
CA PHE A 332 9.14 6.96 17.92
C PHE A 332 9.39 5.48 17.58
N LYS A 333 8.51 4.58 18.06
CA LYS A 333 8.62 3.14 17.83
C LYS A 333 8.40 2.68 16.37
N TYR A 334 7.97 3.54 15.46
CA TYR A 334 7.82 3.20 14.04
C TYR A 334 9.11 3.48 13.23
N TYR A 335 9.99 4.34 13.74
CA TYR A 335 11.28 4.58 13.10
C TYR A 335 12.19 3.35 13.15
N SER A 336 13.06 3.19 12.15
CA SER A 336 14.11 2.15 12.19
C SER A 336 15.09 2.37 13.35
N PRO A 337 15.81 1.33 13.82
CA PRO A 337 16.81 1.49 14.89
C PRO A 337 17.83 2.60 14.61
N LYS A 338 18.32 2.69 13.35
CA LYS A 338 19.21 3.75 12.88
C LYS A 338 18.56 5.13 12.98
N ALA A 339 17.31 5.28 12.57
CA ALA A 339 16.61 6.55 12.62
C ALA A 339 16.29 6.98 14.06
N ARG A 340 15.87 6.06 14.94
CA ARG A 340 15.70 6.31 16.39
C ARG A 340 16.99 6.78 17.04
N SER A 341 18.10 6.14 16.70
CA SER A 341 19.43 6.53 17.16
C SER A 341 19.82 7.96 16.72
N SER A 342 19.46 8.35 15.49
CA SER A 342 19.63 9.73 15.01
C SER A 342 18.76 10.70 15.81
N LEU A 343 17.47 10.40 15.98
CA LEU A 343 16.53 11.25 16.73
C LEU A 343 17.04 11.52 18.15
N LEU A 344 17.42 10.49 18.90
CA LEU A 344 17.98 10.63 20.25
C LEU A 344 19.29 11.43 20.28
N SER A 345 20.10 11.36 19.22
CA SER A 345 21.34 12.15 19.12
C SER A 345 21.08 13.63 18.80
N GLU A 346 19.93 13.94 18.19
CA GLU A 346 19.52 15.30 17.82
C GLU A 346 18.81 16.04 18.96
N MET A 347 18.24 15.32 19.92
CA MET A 347 17.55 15.92 21.06
C MET A 347 18.54 16.63 22.00
N PRO A 348 18.32 17.92 22.32
CA PRO A 348 19.00 18.59 23.42
C PRO A 348 18.71 17.90 24.77
N THR A 349 19.51 18.19 25.79
CA THR A 349 19.39 17.58 27.12
C THR A 349 17.98 17.69 27.70
N ASP A 350 17.36 18.86 27.59
CA ASP A 350 16.02 19.11 28.17
C ASP A 350 14.96 18.28 27.45
N GLN A 351 14.95 18.31 26.11
CA GLN A 351 14.02 17.51 25.31
C GLN A 351 14.19 16.00 25.52
N LEU A 352 15.44 15.51 25.59
CA LEU A 352 15.72 14.10 25.85
C LEU A 352 15.24 13.69 27.25
N THR A 353 15.39 14.59 28.23
CA THR A 353 14.94 14.38 29.60
C THR A 353 13.41 14.25 29.64
N GLU A 354 12.70 15.21 29.07
CA GLU A 354 11.23 15.19 28.97
C GLU A 354 10.74 13.91 28.27
N PHE A 355 11.33 13.55 27.12
CA PHE A 355 10.98 12.34 26.40
C PHE A 355 11.11 11.07 27.26
N PHE A 356 12.14 10.97 28.10
CA PHE A 356 12.33 9.80 28.97
C PHE A 356 11.51 9.83 30.27
N GLU A 357 11.08 11.00 30.73
CA GLU A 357 10.22 11.15 31.92
C GLU A 357 8.81 10.63 31.68
N GLU A 358 8.31 10.73 30.44
CA GLU A 358 7.01 10.16 30.05
C GLU A 358 7.01 8.62 29.98
N LEU A 359 8.19 7.99 30.03
CA LEU A 359 8.34 6.55 29.87
C LEU A 359 8.52 5.81 31.19
N SER A 360 7.98 4.60 31.24
CA SER A 360 8.27 3.68 32.34
C SER A 360 9.78 3.40 32.45
N LYS A 361 10.27 3.24 33.68
CA LYS A 361 11.70 2.97 33.95
C LYS A 361 12.27 1.79 33.13
N PRO A 362 11.57 0.65 32.95
CA PRO A 362 12.07 -0.43 32.09
C PRO A 362 12.23 0.00 30.62
N LEU A 363 11.25 0.74 30.09
CA LEU A 363 11.22 1.13 28.67
C LEU A 363 12.34 2.14 28.34
N ARG A 364 12.55 3.17 29.17
CA ARG A 364 13.65 4.13 28.96
C ARG A 364 15.02 3.46 28.95
N LEU A 365 15.25 2.48 29.84
CA LEU A 365 16.51 1.73 29.92
C LEU A 365 16.71 0.87 28.66
N GLN A 366 15.65 0.24 28.16
CA GLN A 366 15.69 -0.51 26.91
C GLN A 366 15.98 0.38 25.69
N ILE A 367 15.39 1.57 25.63
CA ILE A 367 15.65 2.53 24.55
C ILE A 367 17.11 3.01 24.59
N LEU A 368 17.65 3.35 25.76
CA LEU A 368 19.07 3.70 25.93
C LEU A 368 19.99 2.55 25.50
N ASP A 369 19.67 1.30 25.87
CA ASP A 369 20.44 0.13 25.47
C ASP A 369 20.44 -0.08 23.96
N ASN A 370 19.26 0.04 23.33
CA ASN A 370 19.10 -0.09 21.88
C ASN A 370 19.86 1.02 21.14
N TRP A 371 19.82 2.25 21.64
CA TRP A 371 20.58 3.37 21.08
C TRP A 371 22.09 3.08 21.11
N ALA A 372 22.60 2.63 22.25
CA ALA A 372 24.00 2.26 22.40
C ALA A 372 24.38 1.09 21.49
N LYS A 373 23.55 0.04 21.48
CA LYS A 373 23.76 -1.15 20.63
C LYS A 373 23.87 -0.78 19.16
N GLU A 374 22.96 0.04 18.65
CA GLU A 374 22.96 0.49 17.26
C GLU A 374 24.27 1.22 16.91
N ARG A 375 24.69 2.18 17.74
CA ARG A 375 25.89 3.01 17.49
C ARG A 375 27.21 2.26 17.60
N ILE A 376 27.24 1.21 18.39
CA ILE A 376 28.43 0.37 18.60
C ILE A 376 28.51 -0.67 17.49
N THR A 377 27.38 -1.30 17.15
CA THR A 377 27.30 -2.28 16.06
C THR A 377 27.64 -1.62 14.72
N SER A 378 27.18 -0.38 14.48
CA SER A 378 27.55 0.39 13.28
C SER A 378 29.05 0.69 13.16
N LYS A 379 29.81 0.54 14.26
CA LYS A 379 31.28 0.69 14.31
C LYS A 379 32.02 -0.66 14.32
N GLY A 380 31.32 -1.77 14.10
CA GLY A 380 31.90 -3.12 14.14
C GLY A 380 32.33 -3.56 15.54
N LEU A 381 31.92 -2.85 16.59
CA LEU A 381 32.27 -3.18 17.97
C LEU A 381 31.30 -4.24 18.53
N PRO A 382 31.75 -5.14 19.42
CA PRO A 382 30.90 -6.12 20.05
C PRO A 382 29.78 -5.45 20.88
N GLY A 383 28.55 -5.95 20.79
CA GLY A 383 27.39 -5.47 21.54
C GLY A 383 27.40 -5.78 23.06
N LYS A 384 28.59 -5.96 23.66
CA LYS A 384 28.76 -6.26 25.10
C LYS A 384 28.28 -5.08 25.96
N ALA A 385 27.77 -5.38 27.15
CA ALA A 385 27.23 -4.36 28.06
C ALA A 385 28.25 -3.27 28.43
N ALA A 386 29.54 -3.60 28.56
CA ALA A 386 30.60 -2.60 28.81
C ALA A 386 30.76 -1.56 27.68
N ASN A 387 30.70 -1.99 26.42
CA ASN A 387 30.80 -1.08 25.29
C ASN A 387 29.57 -0.16 25.25
N LYS A 388 28.38 -0.73 25.46
CA LYS A 388 27.12 0.03 25.51
C LYS A 388 27.14 1.11 26.58
N LEU A 389 27.63 0.77 27.78
CA LEU A 389 27.79 1.74 28.85
C LEU A 389 28.81 2.84 28.53
N ALA A 390 29.96 2.47 27.96
CA ALA A 390 30.97 3.45 27.55
C ALA A 390 30.42 4.45 26.53
N PHE A 391 29.59 4.01 25.58
CA PHE A 391 28.92 4.90 24.64
C PHE A 391 27.96 5.87 25.34
N ILE A 392 27.09 5.40 26.23
CA ILE A 392 26.14 6.27 26.93
C ILE A 392 26.86 7.34 27.76
N LYS A 393 27.99 6.99 28.39
CA LYS A 393 28.83 7.95 29.13
C LYS A 393 29.41 9.08 28.27
N THR A 394 29.56 8.88 26.97
CA THR A 394 30.08 9.93 26.07
C THR A 394 28.98 10.86 25.55
N GLN A 395 27.70 10.55 25.79
CA GLN A 395 26.59 11.36 25.33
C GLN A 395 26.37 12.57 26.26
N LYS A 396 26.63 13.77 25.75
CA LYS A 396 26.50 15.02 26.52
C LYS A 396 25.05 15.41 26.84
N ASN A 397 24.10 14.90 26.06
CA ASN A 397 22.68 15.17 26.22
C ASN A 397 21.99 14.22 27.20
N VAL A 398 22.66 13.20 27.72
CA VAL A 398 22.13 12.31 28.75
C VAL A 398 22.38 12.93 30.12
N ASN A 399 21.32 13.26 30.85
CA ASN A 399 21.43 13.83 32.20
C ASN A 399 21.98 12.81 33.23
N ALA A 400 22.42 13.32 34.38
CA ALA A 400 23.04 12.50 35.42
C ALA A 400 22.12 11.40 35.99
N VAL A 401 20.82 11.66 36.08
CA VAL A 401 19.83 10.71 36.62
C VAL A 401 19.65 9.52 35.67
N LEU A 402 19.44 9.78 34.38
CA LEU A 402 19.32 8.75 33.34
C LEU A 402 20.60 7.93 33.25
N LEU A 403 21.77 8.58 33.31
CA LEU A 403 23.06 7.91 33.30
C LEU A 403 23.22 6.96 34.51
N GLN A 404 22.89 7.43 35.71
CA GLN A 404 23.00 6.63 36.93
C GLN A 404 22.08 5.40 36.89
N ASP A 405 20.86 5.57 36.40
CA ASP A 405 19.90 4.46 36.27
C ASP A 405 20.36 3.44 35.23
N TYR A 406 20.90 3.89 34.10
CA TYR A 406 21.45 3.02 33.08
C TYR A 406 22.72 2.28 33.54
N GLU A 407 23.60 2.94 34.29
CA GLU A 407 24.79 2.31 34.90
C GLU A 407 24.41 1.13 35.81
N LYS A 408 23.42 1.32 36.69
CA LYS A 408 22.95 0.26 37.59
C LYS A 408 22.37 -0.91 36.81
N TRP A 409 21.56 -0.62 35.81
CA TRP A 409 20.95 -1.63 34.95
C TRP A 409 22.02 -2.39 34.15
N SER A 410 22.93 -1.71 33.45
CA SER A 410 23.98 -2.33 32.64
C SER A 410 24.93 -3.23 33.44
N LYS A 411 25.24 -2.89 34.70
CA LYS A 411 26.09 -3.72 35.58
C LYS A 411 25.45 -5.08 35.89
N SER A 412 24.12 -5.12 36.04
CA SER A 412 23.39 -6.38 36.27
C SER A 412 23.52 -7.35 35.08
N TRP A 413 23.55 -6.82 33.85
CA TRP A 413 23.74 -7.59 32.63
C TRP A 413 25.20 -8.02 32.41
N GLN A 414 26.18 -7.16 32.70
CA GLN A 414 27.61 -7.53 32.65
C GLN A 414 27.90 -8.75 33.53
N ASN A 415 27.38 -8.76 34.76
CA ASN A 415 27.54 -9.88 35.68
C ASN A 415 26.94 -11.19 35.12
N GLN A 416 25.86 -11.11 34.32
CA GLN A 416 25.26 -12.28 33.67
C GLN A 416 26.07 -12.76 32.46
N GLU A 417 26.57 -11.84 31.63
CA GLU A 417 27.44 -12.12 30.48
C GLU A 417 28.73 -12.83 30.96
N ASP A 418 29.40 -12.30 31.99
CA ASP A 418 30.62 -12.86 32.57
C ASP A 418 30.42 -14.26 33.15
N VAL A 419 29.26 -14.53 33.77
CA VAL A 419 28.89 -15.86 34.29
C VAL A 419 28.63 -16.85 33.15
N SER A 420 28.11 -16.39 32.01
CA SER A 420 27.85 -17.23 30.83
C SER A 420 29.14 -17.60 30.08
N GLU A 421 30.09 -16.67 29.95
CA GLU A 421 31.40 -16.92 29.33
C GLU A 421 32.27 -17.86 30.18
N ARG A 422 32.08 -17.88 31.51
CA ARG A 422 32.80 -18.76 32.44
C ARG A 422 32.24 -20.18 32.54
N ARG A 423 31.11 -20.51 31.89
CA ARG A 423 30.62 -21.90 31.87
C ARG A 423 31.43 -22.74 30.88
N PRO A 424 32.18 -23.76 31.32
CA PRO A 424 32.92 -24.61 30.40
C PRO A 424 31.95 -25.35 29.49
N LEU A 425 32.25 -25.38 28.18
CA LEU A 425 31.59 -26.24 27.20
C LEU A 425 31.57 -27.67 27.77
N ARG A 426 30.37 -28.17 28.12
CA ARG A 426 30.20 -29.60 28.41
C ARG A 426 30.51 -30.35 27.12
N VAL A 427 31.76 -30.82 27.01
CA VAL A 427 32.16 -31.82 26.02
C VAL A 427 31.28 -33.05 26.30
N ARG A 428 30.26 -33.26 25.45
CA ARG A 428 29.59 -34.56 25.37
C ARG A 428 30.65 -35.53 24.87
N LYS A 429 31.23 -36.30 25.80
CA LYS A 429 31.99 -37.50 25.42
C LYS A 429 31.03 -38.41 24.67
N LYS A 430 31.41 -38.76 23.44
CA LYS A 430 30.78 -39.82 22.64
C LYS A 430 31.02 -41.17 23.29
#